data_AF-A0A5B0RHF4-F1
#
_entry.id   AF-A0A5B0RHF4-F1
#
_cell.length_a   1.000
_cell.length_b   1.000
_cell.length_c   1.000
_cell.angle_alpha   90.00
_cell.angle_beta   90.00
_cell.angle_gamma   90.00
#
_symmetry.space_group_name_H-M   'P 1'
#
loop_
_entity.id
_entity.type
_entity.pdbx_description
1 polymer ?
#
loop_
_entity_poly.entity_id
_entity_poly.type
_entity_poly.pdbx_seq_one_letter_code
_entity_poly.pdbx_strand_id
1 'polypeptide(L)'
;MAELLFQEDDYLNNLPNHPIFNNNNNNNNNKNTFSIINQNQLILSAPPELRLISLTNYKTQQTQQYKLLIPRPRSALPIKPITTLTANPSSRLLAICSTDQVSVLSLPRTEEHSDSSTQIECQTTKIGAEDDQDDRREPITKVLWHPWSHRASTLLILHSNGILLEFDVSRDTLNPTQTIDFNSPYSLLTESYHHHPSYSQAGIASTEPFECHPSLISSFQQVSLNSSSTKKSLIGLSKHPQRSSTPLGSPKASRSKPRLSRSIPPSAKNHRSTSQGTYGAADRASSTAVSLCFGTGAGDWGPLTLYAIMLNGDMYAICPYLPKNASVSFFLSE
;
A
#
# COMPACT_ATOMS: atom_id res chain seq x y z
N MET A 1 54.68 -18.26 2.79
CA MET A 1 53.45 -17.52 2.45
C MET A 1 52.39 -18.56 2.17
N ALA A 2 51.45 -18.75 3.08
CA ALA A 2 50.33 -19.67 2.88
C ALA A 2 49.22 -18.93 2.14
N GLU A 3 48.88 -19.38 0.94
CA GLU A 3 47.65 -19.02 0.25
C GLU A 3 46.47 -19.57 1.06
N LEU A 4 45.69 -18.67 1.65
CA LEU A 4 44.37 -18.99 2.17
C LEU A 4 43.45 -19.23 0.96
N LEU A 5 43.31 -20.50 0.59
CA LEU A 5 42.25 -20.97 -0.29
C LEU A 5 40.90 -20.60 0.35
N PHE A 6 40.20 -19.61 -0.23
CA PHE A 6 38.78 -19.44 0.00
C PHE A 6 38.08 -20.65 -0.59
N GLN A 7 37.83 -21.65 0.25
CA GLN A 7 36.91 -22.72 -0.06
C GLN A 7 35.52 -22.06 -0.09
N GLU A 8 34.97 -21.83 -1.28
CA GLU A 8 33.56 -21.50 -1.44
C GLU A 8 32.76 -22.69 -0.92
N ASP A 9 32.45 -22.66 0.38
CA ASP A 9 31.58 -23.63 1.01
C ASP A 9 30.20 -23.49 0.37
N ASP A 10 29.89 -24.40 -0.55
CA ASP A 10 28.63 -24.44 -1.28
C ASP A 10 27.50 -25.04 -0.42
N TYR A 11 27.40 -24.58 0.84
CA TYR A 11 26.42 -25.07 1.80
C TYR A 11 24.98 -24.76 1.36
N LEU A 12 24.81 -23.74 0.49
CA LEU A 12 23.52 -23.35 -0.06
C LEU A 12 22.98 -24.33 -1.10
N ASN A 13 23.82 -25.12 -1.78
CA ASN A 13 23.33 -26.14 -2.72
C ASN A 13 22.43 -27.20 -2.09
N ASN A 14 22.61 -27.47 -0.80
CA ASN A 14 21.78 -28.42 -0.06
C ASN A 14 20.54 -27.78 0.56
N LEU A 15 20.47 -26.44 0.60
CA LEU A 15 19.36 -25.71 1.22
C LEU A 15 18.01 -26.00 0.53
N PRO A 16 17.89 -26.10 -0.81
CA PRO A 16 16.63 -26.47 -1.46
C PRO A 16 16.05 -27.83 -1.01
N ASN A 17 16.91 -28.78 -0.60
CA ASN A 17 16.50 -30.09 -0.10
C ASN A 17 16.20 -30.10 1.40
N HIS A 18 16.36 -28.96 2.07
CA HIS A 18 16.17 -28.84 3.50
C HIS A 18 14.69 -28.99 3.88
N PRO A 19 14.35 -29.73 4.97
CA PRO A 19 12.97 -29.96 5.39
C PRO A 19 12.13 -28.70 5.64
N ILE A 20 12.77 -27.54 5.79
CA ILE A 20 12.06 -26.25 5.88
C ILE A 20 11.14 -26.03 4.67
N PHE A 21 11.53 -26.49 3.47
CA PHE A 21 10.75 -26.34 2.24
C PHE A 21 9.73 -27.45 2.00
N ASN A 22 9.73 -28.53 2.80
CA ASN A 22 8.82 -29.64 2.63
C ASN A 22 7.37 -29.16 2.83
N ASN A 23 6.60 -29.13 1.75
CA ASN A 23 5.20 -28.76 1.82
C ASN A 23 4.41 -29.99 2.28
N ASN A 24 3.80 -29.94 3.47
CA ASN A 24 2.95 -31.03 3.97
C ASN A 24 1.64 -31.15 3.18
N ASN A 25 1.31 -30.14 2.35
CA ASN A 25 0.12 -30.14 1.51
C ASN A 25 0.48 -30.63 0.10
N ASN A 26 -0.05 -31.79 -0.29
CA ASN A 26 0.04 -32.41 -1.63
C ASN A 26 -0.54 -31.57 -2.79
N ASN A 27 -0.89 -30.31 -2.54
CA ASN A 27 -1.36 -29.38 -3.56
C ASN A 27 -0.14 -28.71 -4.21
N ASN A 28 0.28 -29.23 -5.36
CA ASN A 28 1.40 -28.76 -6.19
C ASN A 28 1.35 -27.27 -6.62
N ASN A 29 0.30 -26.53 -6.23
CA ASN A 29 0.09 -25.13 -6.58
C ASN A 29 0.47 -24.14 -5.46
N ASN A 30 0.83 -24.62 -4.27
CA ASN A 30 1.20 -23.74 -3.16
C ASN A 30 2.62 -23.23 -3.35
N LYS A 31 2.75 -22.01 -3.88
CA LYS A 31 4.02 -21.28 -3.90
C LYS A 31 4.44 -20.96 -2.46
N ASN A 32 5.63 -21.42 -2.08
CA ASN A 32 6.23 -21.04 -0.81
C ASN A 32 6.66 -19.57 -0.89
N THR A 33 6.17 -18.75 0.05
CA THR A 33 6.58 -17.34 0.20
C THR A 33 7.65 -17.29 1.28
N PHE A 34 8.79 -16.65 1.02
CA PHE A 34 9.86 -16.51 2.00
C PHE A 34 10.39 -15.08 2.08
N SER A 35 11.07 -14.79 3.18
CA SER A 35 11.80 -13.55 3.40
C SER A 35 13.08 -13.86 4.17
N ILE A 36 14.16 -13.13 3.85
CA ILE A 36 15.41 -13.19 4.60
C ILE A 36 15.51 -11.91 5.43
N ILE A 37 15.65 -12.08 6.74
CA ILE A 37 15.73 -10.99 7.71
C ILE A 37 17.09 -11.03 8.41
N ASN A 38 17.58 -9.89 8.90
CA ASN A 38 18.88 -9.79 9.59
C ASN A 38 20.07 -10.43 8.83
N GLN A 39 19.98 -10.52 7.49
CA GLN A 39 20.96 -11.15 6.60
C GLN A 39 21.22 -12.65 6.83
N ASN A 40 20.63 -13.28 7.85
CA ASN A 40 20.95 -14.65 8.23
C ASN A 40 19.76 -15.48 8.71
N GLN A 41 18.54 -14.93 8.73
CA GLN A 41 17.35 -15.66 9.15
C GLN A 41 16.41 -15.80 7.96
N LEU A 42 16.14 -17.05 7.56
CA LEU A 42 15.16 -17.35 6.54
C LEU A 42 13.83 -17.68 7.21
N ILE A 43 12.80 -16.89 6.89
CA ILE A 43 11.43 -17.15 7.28
C ILE A 43 10.66 -17.62 6.05
N LEU A 44 9.99 -18.76 6.17
CA LEU A 44 9.18 -19.37 5.13
C LEU A 44 7.74 -19.50 5.60
N SER A 45 6.80 -19.09 4.75
CA SER A 45 5.40 -19.48 4.85
C SER A 45 5.19 -20.80 4.11
N ALA A 46 4.86 -21.85 4.87
CA ALA A 46 4.41 -23.14 4.38
C ALA A 46 3.03 -23.42 5.00
N PRO A 47 1.93 -22.92 4.40
CA PRO A 47 0.63 -22.87 5.07
C PRO A 47 0.20 -24.23 5.66
N PRO A 48 -0.27 -24.26 6.92
CA PRO A 48 -0.60 -23.12 7.79
C PRO A 48 0.57 -22.61 8.66
N GLU A 49 1.79 -23.05 8.40
CA GLU A 49 2.95 -22.84 9.28
C GLU A 49 3.84 -21.67 8.81
N LEU A 50 4.46 -21.02 9.80
CA LEU A 50 5.61 -20.15 9.61
C LEU A 50 6.84 -20.83 10.17
N ARG A 51 7.87 -20.97 9.34
CA ARG A 51 9.10 -21.68 9.68
C ARG A 51 10.27 -20.72 9.66
N LEU A 52 11.17 -20.83 10.63
CA LEU A 52 12.36 -20.01 10.79
C LEU A 52 13.60 -20.91 10.83
N ILE A 53 14.64 -20.54 10.09
CA ILE A 53 15.97 -21.12 10.24
C ILE A 53 17.05 -20.04 10.28
N SER A 54 18.05 -20.25 11.14
CA SER A 54 19.30 -19.48 11.13
C SER A 54 20.22 -20.06 10.07
N LEU A 55 20.49 -19.29 9.02
CA LEU A 55 21.45 -19.61 7.97
C LEU A 55 22.88 -19.67 8.51
N THR A 56 23.21 -18.91 9.56
CA THR A 56 24.50 -19.01 10.25
C THR A 56 24.67 -20.38 10.89
N ASN A 57 23.66 -20.85 11.64
CA ASN A 57 23.73 -22.16 12.32
C ASN A 57 23.66 -23.32 11.31
N TYR A 58 22.95 -23.11 10.20
CA TYR A 58 22.91 -24.06 9.09
C TYR A 58 24.28 -24.18 8.43
N LYS A 59 24.95 -23.05 8.14
CA LYS A 59 26.31 -23.01 7.58
C LYS A 59 27.32 -23.71 8.48
N THR A 60 27.27 -23.47 9.79
CA THR A 60 28.16 -24.12 10.76
C THR A 60 27.78 -25.57 11.07
N GLN A 61 26.71 -26.10 10.46
CA GLN A 61 26.14 -27.43 10.70
C GLN A 61 25.80 -27.70 12.18
N GLN A 62 25.66 -26.66 12.99
CA GLN A 62 25.34 -26.79 14.42
C GLN A 62 23.90 -27.25 14.63
N THR A 63 22.96 -26.75 13.83
CA THR A 63 21.54 -27.13 13.90
C THR A 63 20.91 -27.11 12.51
N GLN A 64 20.52 -28.29 12.00
CA GLN A 64 19.74 -28.40 10.75
C GLN A 64 18.22 -28.45 10.99
N GLN A 65 17.77 -28.10 12.19
CA GLN A 65 16.34 -28.05 12.49
C GLN A 65 15.85 -26.61 12.34
N TYR A 66 14.70 -26.45 11.67
CA TYR A 66 13.96 -25.20 11.67
C TYR A 66 13.09 -25.11 12.93
N LYS A 67 12.76 -23.88 13.33
CA LYS A 67 11.79 -23.59 14.39
C LYS A 67 10.46 -23.15 13.78
N LEU A 68 9.36 -23.44 14.45
CA LEU A 68 8.02 -22.97 14.08
C LEU A 68 7.74 -21.66 14.81
N LEU A 69 7.33 -20.62 14.07
CA LEU A 69 6.79 -19.41 14.64
C LEU A 69 5.28 -19.63 14.86
N ILE A 70 4.83 -19.54 16.11
CA ILE A 70 3.46 -19.77 16.52
C ILE A 70 2.76 -18.43 16.75
N PRO A 71 1.87 -17.97 15.84
CA PRO A 71 1.17 -16.70 16.00
C PRO A 71 0.23 -16.73 17.22
N ARG A 72 0.25 -15.64 18.00
CA ARG A 72 -0.61 -15.44 19.18
C ARG A 72 -1.35 -14.09 19.09
N PRO A 73 -2.70 -14.09 19.02
CA PRO A 73 -3.57 -15.26 18.84
C PRO A 73 -3.44 -15.84 17.43
N ARG A 74 -3.70 -17.14 17.26
CA ARG A 74 -3.66 -17.80 15.94
C ARG A 74 -4.67 -17.21 14.95
N SER A 75 -5.80 -16.73 15.46
CA SER A 75 -6.84 -16.05 14.67
C SER A 75 -6.33 -14.76 14.02
N ALA A 76 -5.23 -14.18 14.50
CA ALA A 76 -4.65 -12.98 13.92
C ALA A 76 -3.95 -13.22 12.58
N LEU A 77 -3.59 -14.46 12.22
CA LEU A 77 -2.94 -14.76 10.95
C LEU A 77 -3.93 -14.65 9.78
N PRO A 78 -3.49 -14.22 8.57
CA PRO A 78 -4.36 -14.25 7.41
C PRO A 78 -4.91 -15.64 7.11
N ILE A 79 -6.19 -15.72 6.77
CA ILE A 79 -6.89 -16.97 6.46
C ILE A 79 -6.59 -17.42 5.02
N LYS A 80 -6.45 -16.45 4.11
CA LYS A 80 -6.09 -16.67 2.71
C LYS A 80 -4.59 -16.94 2.55
N PRO A 81 -4.14 -17.61 1.47
CA PRO A 81 -2.73 -17.88 1.23
C PRO A 81 -1.85 -16.62 1.34
N ILE A 82 -0.72 -16.77 2.03
CA ILE A 82 0.24 -15.68 2.25
C ILE A 82 0.94 -15.37 0.92
N THR A 83 0.76 -14.16 0.43
CA THR A 83 1.33 -13.65 -0.81
C THR A 83 2.64 -12.92 -0.58
N THR A 84 2.85 -12.34 0.61
CA THR A 84 4.06 -11.53 0.90
C THR A 84 4.45 -11.60 2.37
N LEU A 85 5.76 -11.65 2.62
CA LEU A 85 6.39 -11.52 3.93
C LEU A 85 7.40 -10.38 3.87
N THR A 86 7.27 -9.36 4.72
CA THR A 86 8.18 -8.20 4.69
C THR A 86 8.51 -7.74 6.10
N ALA A 87 9.79 -7.83 6.47
CA ALA A 87 10.27 -7.33 7.75
C ALA A 87 10.37 -5.81 7.75
N ASN A 88 10.13 -5.22 8.92
CA ASN A 88 10.35 -3.79 9.11
C ASN A 88 11.86 -3.46 9.10
N PRO A 89 12.25 -2.18 8.93
CA PRO A 89 13.66 -1.77 8.91
C PRO A 89 14.48 -2.26 10.11
N SER A 90 13.87 -2.35 11.29
CA SER A 90 14.53 -2.86 12.50
C SER A 90 14.62 -4.39 12.60
N SER A 91 14.01 -5.12 11.67
CA SER A 91 13.84 -6.59 11.68
C SER A 91 13.24 -7.15 12.98
N ARG A 92 12.37 -6.36 13.64
CA ARG A 92 11.64 -6.75 14.87
C ARG A 92 10.18 -7.08 14.60
N LEU A 93 9.64 -6.58 13.49
CA LEU A 93 8.26 -6.84 13.06
C LEU A 93 8.28 -7.45 11.67
N LEU A 94 7.35 -8.36 11.41
CA LEU A 94 7.13 -8.99 10.12
C LEU A 94 5.69 -8.74 9.68
N ALA A 95 5.50 -8.02 8.58
CA ALA A 95 4.22 -7.92 7.91
C ALA A 95 3.97 -9.22 7.12
N ILE A 96 2.80 -9.81 7.34
CA ILE A 96 2.30 -11.01 6.69
C ILE A 96 1.06 -10.62 5.92
N CYS A 97 1.13 -10.70 4.60
CA CYS A 97 0.07 -10.25 3.71
C CYS A 97 -0.52 -11.43 2.94
N SER A 98 -1.84 -11.45 2.80
CA SER A 98 -2.57 -12.26 1.82
C SER A 98 -3.14 -11.35 0.74
N THR A 99 -4.16 -11.81 0.00
CA THR A 99 -4.82 -10.99 -1.03
C THR A 99 -5.59 -9.80 -0.49
N ASP A 100 -6.03 -9.82 0.77
CA ASP A 100 -6.93 -8.81 1.36
C ASP A 100 -6.84 -8.71 2.89
N GLN A 101 -5.88 -9.40 3.51
CA GLN A 101 -5.63 -9.35 4.95
C GLN A 101 -4.15 -9.09 5.20
N VAL A 102 -3.87 -8.26 6.21
CA VAL A 102 -2.51 -8.00 6.70
C VAL A 102 -2.47 -8.23 8.20
N SER A 103 -1.40 -8.87 8.64
CA SER A 103 -1.09 -9.05 10.05
C SER A 103 0.36 -8.71 10.30
N VAL A 104 0.66 -8.23 11.51
CA VAL A 104 2.02 -7.94 11.95
C VAL A 104 2.39 -8.91 13.06
N LEU A 105 3.47 -9.66 12.84
CA LEU A 105 4.04 -10.60 13.79
C LEU A 105 5.30 -9.98 14.41
N SER A 106 5.37 -9.97 15.74
CA SER A 106 6.59 -9.62 16.48
C SER A 106 7.59 -10.76 16.35
N LEU A 107 8.74 -10.47 15.75
CA LEU A 107 9.81 -11.43 15.56
C LEU A 107 10.50 -11.73 16.90
N PRO A 108 10.92 -12.99 17.13
CA PRO A 108 11.66 -13.35 18.32
C PRO A 108 13.02 -12.66 18.36
N ARG A 109 13.55 -12.43 19.56
CA ARG A 109 14.88 -11.85 19.70
C ARG A 109 15.93 -12.90 19.33
N THR A 110 17.01 -12.47 18.68
CA THR A 110 18.08 -13.36 18.19
C THR A 110 18.69 -14.26 19.27
N GLU A 111 18.63 -13.85 20.55
CA GLU A 111 19.16 -14.59 21.70
C GLU A 111 18.23 -15.71 22.20
N GLU A 112 16.95 -15.70 21.85
CA GLU A 112 15.97 -16.76 22.21
C GLU A 112 16.13 -18.03 21.33
N HIS A 113 17.13 -18.04 20.45
CA HIS A 113 17.41 -19.18 19.59
C HIS A 113 18.21 -20.30 20.27
N SER A 114 18.80 -20.05 21.45
CA SER A 114 19.51 -21.06 22.24
C SER A 114 18.61 -22.11 22.87
N ASP A 115 17.30 -21.81 23.01
CA ASP A 115 16.36 -22.73 23.61
C ASP A 115 16.15 -23.95 22.72
N SER A 116 16.18 -25.14 23.33
CA SER A 116 15.91 -26.43 22.66
C SER A 116 14.47 -26.55 22.14
N SER A 117 13.63 -25.53 22.34
CA SER A 117 12.29 -25.48 21.80
C SER A 117 12.29 -25.40 20.28
N THR A 118 11.48 -26.26 19.66
CA THR A 118 11.19 -26.25 18.22
C THR A 118 10.10 -25.25 17.85
N GLN A 119 9.47 -24.59 18.83
CA GLN A 119 8.39 -23.63 18.64
C GLN A 119 8.67 -22.34 19.38
N ILE A 120 8.39 -21.20 18.74
CA ILE A 120 8.53 -19.87 19.31
C ILE A 120 7.21 -19.12 19.19
N GLU A 121 6.63 -18.75 20.32
CA GLU A 121 5.39 -17.98 20.33
C GLU A 121 5.65 -16.52 19.97
N CYS A 122 4.89 -16.00 19.01
CA CYS A 122 5.07 -14.66 18.48
C CYS A 122 3.78 -13.87 18.62
N GLN A 123 3.84 -12.73 19.32
CA GLN A 123 2.70 -11.82 19.38
C GLN A 123 2.34 -11.38 17.95
N THR A 124 1.08 -11.53 17.60
CA THR A 124 0.58 -11.26 16.25
C THR A 124 -0.69 -10.44 16.34
N THR A 125 -0.77 -9.38 15.53
CA THR A 125 -1.91 -8.46 15.53
C THR A 125 -2.40 -8.26 14.10
N LYS A 126 -3.72 -8.29 13.89
CA LYS A 126 -4.32 -7.93 12.59
C LYS A 126 -4.21 -6.43 12.37
N ILE A 127 -4.06 -6.03 11.11
CA ILE A 127 -4.08 -4.63 10.71
C ILE A 127 -5.38 -4.31 10.00
N GLY A 128 -5.98 -3.17 10.34
CA GLY A 128 -7.29 -2.73 9.86
C GLY A 128 -8.44 -3.27 10.72
N ALA A 129 -9.58 -2.57 10.67
CA ALA A 129 -10.80 -3.00 11.33
C ALA A 129 -11.35 -4.31 10.73
N GLU A 130 -11.93 -5.15 11.59
CA GLU A 130 -12.69 -6.31 11.17
C GLU A 130 -14.09 -5.86 10.76
N ASP A 131 -14.29 -5.54 9.48
CA ASP A 131 -15.64 -5.58 8.94
C ASP A 131 -16.01 -7.05 8.76
N ASP A 132 -16.79 -7.57 9.71
CA ASP A 132 -17.30 -8.95 9.77
C ASP A 132 -18.39 -9.22 8.73
N GLN A 133 -18.81 -8.20 7.96
CA GLN A 133 -19.97 -8.28 7.06
C GLN A 133 -19.69 -8.08 5.57
N ASP A 134 -18.46 -7.76 5.15
CA ASP A 134 -18.22 -7.50 3.73
C ASP A 134 -17.26 -8.52 3.10
N ASP A 135 -17.83 -9.38 2.25
CA ASP A 135 -17.11 -10.34 1.40
C ASP A 135 -16.31 -9.63 0.28
N ARG A 136 -16.31 -8.30 0.26
CA ARG A 136 -15.68 -7.44 -0.75
C ARG A 136 -14.58 -6.57 -0.19
N ARG A 137 -13.63 -7.16 0.54
CA ARG A 137 -12.38 -6.46 0.86
C ARG A 137 -11.60 -6.17 -0.42
N GLU A 138 -11.13 -4.94 -0.55
CA GLU A 138 -10.36 -4.51 -1.70
C GLU A 138 -9.01 -5.21 -1.75
N PRO A 139 -8.63 -5.83 -2.90
CA PRO A 139 -7.37 -6.56 -3.00
C PRO A 139 -6.17 -5.69 -2.66
N ILE A 140 -5.26 -6.21 -1.86
CA ILE A 140 -3.98 -5.59 -1.53
C ILE A 140 -3.00 -5.87 -2.66
N THR A 141 -2.36 -4.81 -3.16
CA THR A 141 -1.38 -4.90 -4.24
C THR A 141 0.04 -4.72 -3.74
N LYS A 142 0.22 -3.92 -2.67
CA LYS A 142 1.54 -3.73 -2.06
C LYS A 142 1.45 -3.45 -0.57
N VAL A 143 2.42 -3.99 0.17
CA VAL A 143 2.70 -3.62 1.57
C VAL A 143 4.15 -3.16 1.67
N LEU A 144 4.39 -2.03 2.34
CA LEU A 144 5.72 -1.46 2.55
C LEU A 144 5.86 -0.90 3.96
N TRP A 145 7.07 -0.93 4.51
CA TRP A 145 7.39 -0.18 5.73
C TRP A 145 7.98 1.18 5.35
N HIS A 146 7.59 2.24 6.05
CA HIS A 146 8.18 3.56 5.82
C HIS A 146 9.64 3.60 6.34
N PRO A 147 10.64 3.98 5.51
CA PRO A 147 12.05 3.95 5.90
C PRO A 147 12.39 4.80 7.14
N TRP A 148 11.81 5.99 7.26
CA TRP A 148 11.98 6.90 8.41
C TRP A 148 10.82 6.92 9.38
N SER A 149 10.08 5.83 9.49
CA SER A 149 9.09 5.69 10.55
C SER A 149 9.76 5.79 11.92
N HIS A 150 9.18 6.57 12.82
CA HIS A 150 9.55 6.53 14.23
C HIS A 150 9.41 5.09 14.75
N ARG A 151 10.48 4.54 15.36
CA ARG A 151 10.54 3.15 15.85
C ARG A 151 10.33 2.07 14.76
N ALA A 152 10.43 2.42 13.49
CA ALA A 152 10.21 1.51 12.36
C ALA A 152 8.82 0.83 12.39
N SER A 153 7.77 1.53 12.83
CA SER A 153 6.42 0.98 13.05
C SER A 153 5.36 1.43 12.04
N THR A 154 5.71 2.23 11.04
CA THR A 154 4.75 2.70 10.04
C THR A 154 4.69 1.73 8.88
N LEU A 155 3.49 1.17 8.68
CA LEU A 155 3.15 0.24 7.61
C LEU A 155 2.24 0.93 6.61
N LEU A 156 2.55 0.79 5.34
CA LEU A 156 1.77 1.26 4.20
C LEU A 156 1.09 0.06 3.53
N ILE A 157 -0.21 0.18 3.27
CA ILE A 157 -1.01 -0.83 2.56
C ILE A 157 -1.66 -0.15 1.36
N LEU A 158 -1.25 -0.57 0.16
CA LEU A 158 -1.84 -0.13 -1.10
C LEU A 158 -2.87 -1.16 -1.55
N HIS A 159 -4.10 -0.69 -1.77
CA HIS A 159 -5.18 -1.45 -2.37
C HIS A 159 -5.24 -1.24 -3.89
N SER A 160 -5.81 -2.21 -4.58
CA SER A 160 -5.93 -2.20 -6.04
C SER A 160 -6.79 -1.06 -6.57
N ASN A 161 -7.71 -0.53 -5.77
CA ASN A 161 -8.55 0.62 -6.11
C ASN A 161 -7.84 1.98 -5.98
N GLY A 162 -6.51 2.00 -5.81
CA GLY A 162 -5.75 3.25 -5.70
C GLY A 162 -5.77 3.88 -4.31
N ILE A 163 -6.34 3.24 -3.29
CA ILE A 163 -6.28 3.72 -1.91
C ILE A 163 -5.03 3.20 -1.23
N LEU A 164 -4.24 4.12 -0.68
CA LEU A 164 -3.10 3.87 0.18
C LEU A 164 -3.43 4.25 1.62
N LEU A 165 -3.24 3.31 2.54
CA LEU A 165 -3.46 3.49 3.97
C LEU A 165 -2.13 3.44 4.73
N GLU A 166 -1.94 4.38 5.65
CA GLU A 166 -0.80 4.41 6.57
C GLU A 166 -1.24 4.00 7.98
N PHE A 167 -0.62 2.97 8.54
CA PHE A 167 -0.83 2.53 9.92
C PHE A 167 0.43 2.74 10.75
N ASP A 168 0.29 3.32 11.94
CA ASP A 168 1.33 3.26 12.97
C ASP A 168 1.04 2.07 13.89
N VAL A 169 1.64 0.93 13.56
CA VAL A 169 1.33 -0.35 14.22
C VAL A 169 1.76 -0.39 15.69
N SER A 170 2.53 0.60 16.14
CA SER A 170 2.91 0.75 17.55
C SER A 170 1.86 1.47 18.40
N ARG A 171 0.92 2.19 17.75
CA ARG A 171 -0.09 3.03 18.42
C ARG A 171 -1.50 2.55 18.17
N ASP A 172 -1.86 2.35 16.90
CA ASP A 172 -3.18 1.92 16.49
C ASP A 172 -3.05 1.01 15.26
N THR A 173 -3.40 -0.26 15.45
CA THR A 173 -3.40 -1.25 14.37
C THR A 173 -4.73 -1.32 13.63
N LEU A 174 -5.79 -0.69 14.16
CA LEU A 174 -7.14 -0.76 13.61
C LEU A 174 -7.44 0.38 12.65
N ASN A 175 -7.02 1.61 13.00
CA ASN A 175 -7.33 2.79 12.22
C ASN A 175 -6.11 3.34 11.47
N PRO A 176 -6.24 3.68 10.19
CA PRO A 176 -5.18 4.35 9.46
C PRO A 176 -4.96 5.77 10.00
N THR A 177 -3.70 6.15 10.11
CA THR A 177 -3.24 7.48 10.52
C THR A 177 -3.26 8.49 9.37
N GLN A 178 -3.15 8.01 8.12
CA GLN A 178 -3.29 8.77 6.88
C GLN A 178 -3.94 7.88 5.80
N THR A 179 -4.67 8.51 4.89
CA THR A 179 -5.28 7.87 3.72
C THR A 179 -5.01 8.73 2.50
N ILE A 180 -4.49 8.13 1.44
CA ILE A 180 -4.29 8.77 0.14
C ILE A 180 -5.10 7.99 -0.89
N ASP A 181 -5.94 8.66 -1.66
CA ASP A 181 -6.63 8.07 -2.81
C ASP A 181 -6.03 8.62 -4.12
N PHE A 182 -5.27 7.81 -4.84
CA PHE A 182 -4.63 8.23 -6.09
C PHE A 182 -5.62 8.57 -7.22
N ASN A 183 -6.90 8.22 -7.07
CA ASN A 183 -7.94 8.49 -8.07
C ASN A 183 -8.72 9.77 -7.82
N SER A 184 -8.51 10.42 -6.67
CA SER A 184 -9.16 11.67 -6.34
C SER A 184 -8.14 12.82 -6.36
N PRO A 185 -8.41 13.90 -7.11
CA PRO A 185 -7.57 15.10 -7.08
C PRO A 185 -7.63 15.80 -5.72
N TYR A 186 -8.60 15.44 -4.86
CA TYR A 186 -8.79 16.00 -3.53
C TYR A 186 -8.13 15.19 -2.42
N SER A 187 -7.54 14.04 -2.72
CA SER A 187 -6.90 13.19 -1.71
C SER A 187 -5.76 13.88 -0.96
N LEU A 188 -5.24 14.97 -1.52
CA LEU A 188 -4.20 15.81 -0.94
C LEU A 188 -4.72 17.22 -0.57
N LEU A 189 -5.95 17.56 -0.95
CA LEU A 189 -6.61 18.81 -0.59
C LEU A 189 -7.38 18.60 0.72
N THR A 190 -6.74 18.94 1.83
CA THR A 190 -7.45 19.05 3.11
C THR A 190 -8.02 20.46 3.24
N GLU A 191 -9.29 20.65 2.85
CA GLU A 191 -10.13 21.70 3.43
C GLU A 191 -11.53 21.12 3.71
N SER A 192 -11.86 21.07 5.00
CA SER A 192 -13.18 21.26 5.62
C SER A 192 -14.40 21.28 4.69
N TYR A 193 -15.34 20.34 4.89
CA TYR A 193 -16.78 20.58 5.13
C TYR A 193 -17.58 19.26 5.03
N HIS A 194 -17.61 18.46 6.10
CA HIS A 194 -18.80 17.66 6.37
C HIS A 194 -19.82 18.55 7.09
N HIS A 195 -20.61 19.30 6.33
CA HIS A 195 -21.84 19.90 6.85
C HIS A 195 -22.92 18.82 6.94
N HIS A 196 -23.11 18.29 8.15
CA HIS A 196 -24.38 17.71 8.55
C HIS A 196 -25.36 18.86 8.83
N PRO A 197 -26.61 18.86 8.32
CA PRO A 197 -27.58 19.85 8.71
C PRO A 197 -28.21 19.40 10.02
N SER A 198 -27.80 19.98 11.14
CA SER A 198 -28.56 19.89 12.38
C SER A 198 -28.47 21.18 13.17
N TYR A 199 -29.67 21.67 13.48
CA TYR A 199 -30.09 22.73 14.37
C TYR A 199 -29.09 23.17 15.47
N SER A 200 -29.08 24.49 15.68
CA SER A 200 -28.51 25.26 16.78
C SER A 200 -28.60 24.61 18.17
N GLN A 201 -27.55 24.74 19.01
CA GLN A 201 -27.41 25.82 20.02
C GLN A 201 -26.22 25.56 20.98
N ALA A 202 -25.36 26.59 21.11
CA ALA A 202 -24.48 27.01 22.22
C ALA A 202 -23.82 26.00 23.19
N GLY A 203 -22.49 26.15 23.40
CA GLY A 203 -21.82 25.69 24.63
C GLY A 203 -20.30 25.51 24.52
N ILE A 204 -19.56 26.37 25.21
CA ILE A 204 -18.10 26.50 25.35
C ILE A 204 -17.38 25.20 25.79
N ALA A 205 -16.31 24.81 25.09
CA ALA A 205 -15.03 24.36 25.68
C ALA A 205 -13.96 24.23 24.58
N SER A 206 -12.82 24.88 24.82
CA SER A 206 -11.63 24.93 23.98
C SER A 206 -10.94 23.57 23.85
N THR A 207 -10.83 23.07 22.63
CA THR A 207 -9.86 22.02 22.27
C THR A 207 -9.21 22.42 20.95
N GLU A 208 -7.88 22.56 21.01
CA GLU A 208 -6.97 22.92 19.91
C GLU A 208 -7.33 22.20 18.59
N PRO A 209 -7.44 22.92 17.45
CA PRO A 209 -7.56 22.30 16.15
C PRO A 209 -6.24 21.63 15.79
N PHE A 210 -6.27 20.30 15.59
CA PHE A 210 -5.13 19.55 15.09
C PHE A 210 -4.66 20.13 13.75
N GLU A 211 -3.50 20.79 13.76
CA GLU A 211 -2.85 21.31 12.57
C GLU A 211 -2.50 20.17 11.62
N CYS A 212 -3.06 20.22 10.41
CA CYS A 212 -2.74 19.29 9.34
C CYS A 212 -1.41 19.71 8.68
N HIS A 213 -0.59 18.72 8.31
CA HIS A 213 0.79 18.93 7.90
C HIS A 213 0.88 19.57 6.50
N PRO A 214 1.64 20.67 6.31
CA PRO A 214 1.65 21.48 5.08
C PRO A 214 2.34 20.84 3.86
N SER A 215 2.85 19.60 3.98
CA SER A 215 3.70 19.00 2.93
C SER A 215 2.96 18.26 1.81
N LEU A 216 1.65 18.07 1.91
CA LEU A 216 0.88 17.27 0.93
C LEU A 216 0.43 18.06 -0.31
N ILE A 217 0.46 19.40 -0.27
CA ILE A 217 -0.21 20.24 -1.27
C ILE A 217 0.69 20.60 -2.48
N SER A 218 2.01 20.44 -2.40
CA SER A 218 2.94 21.07 -3.36
C SER A 218 3.56 20.16 -4.43
N SER A 219 3.38 18.83 -4.44
CA SER A 219 4.30 17.95 -5.19
C SER A 219 3.72 16.76 -5.93
N PHE A 220 2.41 16.72 -6.12
CA PHE A 220 1.80 15.65 -6.91
C PHE A 220 2.14 15.83 -8.39
N GLN A 221 3.05 15.00 -8.89
CA GLN A 221 3.37 14.95 -10.32
C GLN A 221 2.91 13.61 -10.89
N GLN A 222 1.88 13.66 -11.75
CA GLN A 222 1.48 12.53 -12.58
C GLN A 222 2.30 12.55 -13.88
N VAL A 223 2.89 11.43 -14.24
CA VAL A 223 3.58 11.23 -15.52
C VAL A 223 2.99 9.99 -16.19
N SER A 224 2.35 10.17 -17.34
CA SER A 224 1.86 9.03 -18.15
C SER A 224 2.97 8.51 -19.03
N LEU A 225 3.25 7.21 -18.96
CA LEU A 225 4.25 6.54 -19.80
C LEU A 225 3.71 6.16 -21.19
N ASN A 226 2.42 6.40 -21.45
CA ASN A 226 1.82 6.12 -22.75
C ASN A 226 2.24 7.18 -23.78
N SER A 227 3.38 6.95 -24.43
CA SER A 227 3.82 7.75 -25.57
C SER A 227 2.92 7.49 -26.79
N SER A 228 1.78 8.17 -26.88
CA SER A 228 1.20 8.43 -28.20
C SER A 228 2.05 9.51 -28.87
N SER A 229 2.65 9.16 -29.99
CA SER A 229 3.49 10.02 -30.83
C SER A 229 2.73 11.28 -31.24
N THR A 230 2.86 12.35 -30.46
CA THR A 230 2.34 13.66 -30.85
C THR A 230 3.28 14.21 -31.92
N LYS A 231 2.88 14.05 -33.18
CA LYS A 231 3.44 14.82 -34.29
C LYS A 231 3.32 16.31 -33.91
N LYS A 232 4.47 16.95 -33.72
CA LYS A 232 4.61 18.41 -33.69
C LYS A 232 3.96 18.99 -34.95
N SER A 233 2.81 19.66 -34.83
CA SER A 233 2.35 20.59 -35.86
C SER A 233 2.77 21.99 -35.44
N LEU A 234 3.83 22.46 -36.08
CA LEU A 234 4.35 23.81 -35.99
C LEU A 234 3.30 24.82 -36.50
N ILE A 235 3.35 26.00 -35.90
CA ILE A 235 2.65 27.23 -36.25
C ILE A 235 2.95 27.62 -37.70
N GLY A 236 1.92 28.05 -38.44
CA GLY A 236 2.06 28.66 -39.77
C GLY A 236 0.89 29.60 -40.10
N LEU A 237 1.13 30.90 -40.00
CA LEU A 237 0.25 31.97 -40.47
C LEU A 237 0.06 31.90 -42.00
N SER A 238 -1.17 32.14 -42.50
CA SER A 238 -1.38 32.85 -43.77
C SER A 238 -2.81 33.40 -43.90
N LYS A 239 -2.91 34.51 -44.66
CA LYS A 239 -4.01 35.46 -44.81
C LYS A 239 -5.03 35.06 -45.91
N HIS A 240 -6.24 35.59 -45.76
CA HIS A 240 -7.42 35.79 -46.68
C HIS A 240 -7.08 36.20 -48.15
N PRO A 241 -8.01 36.39 -49.16
CA PRO A 241 -9.52 36.35 -49.16
C PRO A 241 -10.29 35.91 -50.46
N GLN A 242 -11.65 35.84 -50.35
CA GLN A 242 -12.72 36.35 -51.28
C GLN A 242 -13.89 35.41 -51.70
N ARG A 243 -15.13 35.89 -51.43
CA ARG A 243 -16.44 35.88 -52.19
C ARG A 243 -17.06 34.53 -52.65
N SER A 244 -18.37 34.30 -52.80
CA SER A 244 -19.70 34.95 -52.60
C SER A 244 -20.73 33.87 -53.04
N SER A 245 -21.86 33.55 -52.39
CA SER A 245 -23.19 34.16 -52.59
C SER A 245 -24.28 33.34 -51.84
N THR A 246 -25.35 34.01 -51.40
CA THR A 246 -26.61 33.53 -50.77
C THR A 246 -27.70 33.20 -51.83
N PRO A 247 -29.01 32.94 -51.53
CA PRO A 247 -29.73 32.42 -50.33
C PRO A 247 -30.82 31.34 -50.66
N LEU A 248 -31.48 30.71 -49.66
CA LEU A 248 -32.95 30.67 -49.44
C LEU A 248 -33.38 29.52 -48.48
N GLY A 249 -34.32 29.81 -47.58
CA GLY A 249 -35.25 28.80 -47.02
C GLY A 249 -35.22 28.60 -45.50
N SER A 250 -36.09 29.32 -44.79
CA SER A 250 -36.65 28.92 -43.48
C SER A 250 -38.18 28.79 -43.66
N PRO A 251 -39.01 28.38 -42.68
CA PRO A 251 -38.74 27.90 -41.32
C PRO A 251 -39.60 26.66 -40.93
N LYS A 252 -39.39 26.08 -39.74
CA LYS A 252 -40.49 25.58 -38.89
C LYS A 252 -40.03 25.30 -37.46
N ALA A 253 -40.55 26.12 -36.55
CA ALA A 253 -40.51 25.92 -35.11
C ALA A 253 -41.72 25.09 -34.66
N SER A 254 -41.54 24.21 -33.69
CA SER A 254 -42.63 23.66 -32.88
C SER A 254 -42.25 23.67 -31.40
N ARG A 255 -43.08 24.41 -30.65
CA ARG A 255 -43.10 24.56 -29.19
C ARG A 255 -43.46 23.25 -28.50
N SER A 256 -42.81 22.92 -27.39
CA SER A 256 -43.39 22.08 -26.34
C SER A 256 -43.32 22.80 -24.98
N LYS A 257 -44.46 22.81 -24.29
CA LYS A 257 -44.68 23.38 -22.95
C LYS A 257 -44.23 22.37 -21.87
N PRO A 258 -43.78 22.80 -20.67
CA PRO A 258 -43.56 21.86 -19.58
C PRO A 258 -44.88 21.57 -18.85
N ARG A 259 -45.13 20.29 -18.53
CA ARG A 259 -46.24 19.84 -17.68
C ARG A 259 -45.68 19.45 -16.32
N LEU A 260 -46.09 20.19 -15.30
CA LEU A 260 -45.90 19.87 -13.88
C LEU A 260 -46.78 18.68 -13.50
N SER A 261 -46.21 17.66 -12.84
CA SER A 261 -46.98 16.67 -12.09
C SER A 261 -46.28 16.23 -10.80
N ARG A 262 -46.86 16.74 -9.70
CA ARG A 262 -47.06 16.18 -8.36
C ARG A 262 -46.08 15.14 -7.80
N SER A 263 -45.46 15.56 -6.70
CA SER A 263 -44.84 14.84 -5.60
C SER A 263 -45.78 13.91 -4.81
N ILE A 264 -45.30 12.69 -4.52
CA ILE A 264 -45.65 11.86 -3.35
C ILE A 264 -44.33 11.23 -2.84
N PRO A 265 -44.02 11.25 -1.53
CA PRO A 265 -42.71 10.84 -1.02
C PRO A 265 -42.67 9.34 -0.65
N PRO A 266 -41.49 8.70 -0.72
CA PRO A 266 -41.19 7.61 0.21
C PRO A 266 -39.94 7.89 1.04
N SER A 267 -40.15 7.74 2.34
CA SER A 267 -39.24 7.44 3.44
C SER A 267 -37.75 7.17 3.14
N ALA A 268 -36.93 7.97 3.82
CA ALA A 268 -35.78 7.61 4.65
C ALA A 268 -34.93 6.35 4.34
N LYS A 269 -33.62 6.62 4.24
CA LYS A 269 -32.43 5.78 4.46
C LYS A 269 -32.01 4.84 3.33
N ASN A 270 -30.95 5.25 2.61
CA ASN A 270 -29.80 4.44 2.21
C ASN A 270 -28.74 5.38 1.62
N HIS A 271 -27.63 5.62 2.33
CA HIS A 271 -26.43 6.20 1.72
C HIS A 271 -25.80 5.14 0.84
N ARG A 272 -26.31 5.01 -0.40
CA ARG A 272 -25.51 4.48 -1.50
C ARG A 272 -24.42 5.50 -1.78
N SER A 273 -23.15 5.11 -1.66
CA SER A 273 -22.08 5.77 -2.38
C SER A 273 -22.40 5.68 -3.87
N THR A 274 -22.99 6.73 -4.42
CA THR A 274 -23.24 6.81 -5.85
C THR A 274 -21.89 6.92 -6.53
N SER A 275 -21.40 5.80 -7.06
CA SER A 275 -20.38 5.73 -8.10
C SER A 275 -20.95 6.28 -9.42
N GLN A 276 -21.55 7.48 -9.41
CA GLN A 276 -21.88 8.18 -10.64
C GLN A 276 -20.61 8.85 -11.12
N GLY A 277 -19.80 8.04 -11.81
CA GLY A 277 -18.68 8.49 -12.60
C GLY A 277 -19.11 9.63 -13.50
N THR A 278 -18.39 10.73 -13.38
CA THR A 278 -18.33 11.74 -14.42
C THR A 278 -17.90 11.01 -15.70
N TYR A 279 -18.67 11.14 -16.78
CA TYR A 279 -18.34 10.57 -18.09
C TYR A 279 -17.04 11.22 -18.61
N GLY A 280 -15.90 10.71 -18.18
CA GLY A 280 -14.59 10.83 -18.78
C GLY A 280 -14.05 9.42 -19.00
N ALA A 281 -13.12 9.25 -19.93
CA ALA A 281 -12.50 7.96 -20.23
C ALA A 281 -11.57 7.46 -19.10
N ALA A 282 -12.05 7.39 -17.86
CA ALA A 282 -11.37 6.72 -16.75
C ALA A 282 -11.62 5.22 -16.90
N ASP A 283 -10.78 4.57 -17.70
CA ASP A 283 -10.77 3.12 -17.76
C ASP A 283 -10.41 2.54 -16.39
N ARG A 284 -10.88 1.32 -16.07
CA ARG A 284 -10.52 0.65 -14.81
C ARG A 284 -9.00 0.55 -14.63
N ALA A 285 -8.24 0.53 -15.73
CA ALA A 285 -6.79 0.46 -15.68
C ALA A 285 -6.15 1.73 -15.09
N SER A 286 -6.70 2.92 -15.37
CA SER A 286 -6.23 4.19 -14.79
C SER A 286 -6.43 4.28 -13.28
N SER A 287 -7.44 3.58 -12.75
CA SER A 287 -7.72 3.55 -11.31
C SER A 287 -7.24 2.30 -10.57
N THR A 288 -6.64 1.36 -11.29
CA THR A 288 -6.11 0.13 -10.70
C THR A 288 -4.65 0.30 -10.33
N ALA A 289 -4.35 0.47 -9.05
CA ALA A 289 -2.99 0.49 -8.53
C ALA A 289 -2.31 -0.88 -8.70
N VAL A 290 -1.03 -0.87 -9.07
CA VAL A 290 -0.23 -2.07 -9.31
C VAL A 290 0.90 -2.23 -8.30
N SER A 291 1.64 -1.16 -8.02
CA SER A 291 2.77 -1.22 -7.10
C SER A 291 3.08 0.14 -6.48
N LEU A 292 3.82 0.09 -5.38
CA LEU A 292 4.33 1.22 -4.62
C LEU A 292 5.83 0.99 -4.37
N CYS A 293 6.62 2.05 -4.30
CA CYS A 293 7.98 2.03 -3.74
C CYS A 293 8.41 3.41 -3.24
N PHE A 294 9.40 3.44 -2.36
CA PHE A 294 10.14 4.65 -2.03
C PHE A 294 11.30 4.82 -3.01
N GLY A 295 11.63 6.07 -3.33
CA GLY A 295 12.91 6.39 -3.95
C GLY A 295 14.08 6.00 -3.06
N THR A 296 15.24 5.86 -3.67
CA THR A 296 16.51 5.57 -3.00
C THR A 296 17.45 6.73 -3.19
N GLY A 297 18.34 6.97 -2.22
CA GLY A 297 19.36 8.00 -2.31
C GLY A 297 19.89 8.36 -0.93
N ALA A 298 21.04 9.02 -0.88
CA ALA A 298 21.65 9.52 0.35
C ALA A 298 21.87 11.03 0.20
N GLY A 299 21.29 11.82 1.10
CA GLY A 299 21.39 13.28 1.04
C GLY A 299 20.51 13.95 -0.03
N ASP A 300 19.51 13.24 -0.56
CA ASP A 300 18.54 13.76 -1.53
C ASP A 300 17.08 13.53 -1.06
N TRP A 301 16.12 13.89 -1.91
CA TRP A 301 14.69 13.67 -1.68
C TRP A 301 14.25 12.22 -1.95
N GLY A 302 15.16 11.33 -2.36
CA GLY A 302 14.85 9.97 -2.80
C GLY A 302 14.03 9.20 -1.77
N PRO A 303 14.51 9.03 -0.53
CA PRO A 303 13.74 8.28 0.47
C PRO A 303 12.53 9.05 1.02
N LEU A 304 12.35 10.33 0.66
CA LEU A 304 11.14 11.15 0.94
C LEU A 304 10.14 11.07 -0.21
N THR A 305 10.47 10.41 -1.32
CA THR A 305 9.62 10.34 -2.50
C THR A 305 8.92 8.99 -2.56
N LEU A 306 7.59 9.00 -2.51
CA LEU A 306 6.76 7.83 -2.70
C LEU A 306 6.30 7.76 -4.15
N TYR A 307 6.60 6.66 -4.84
CA TYR A 307 6.16 6.39 -6.20
C TYR A 307 5.06 5.34 -6.21
N ALA A 308 3.99 5.59 -6.95
CA ALA A 308 2.93 4.63 -7.24
C ALA A 308 2.76 4.47 -8.75
N ILE A 309 2.43 3.25 -9.19
CA ILE A 309 2.16 2.96 -10.60
C ILE A 309 0.79 2.29 -10.75
N MET A 310 0.03 2.75 -11.74
CA MET A 310 -1.28 2.21 -12.11
C MET A 310 -1.18 1.24 -13.28
N LEU A 311 -2.24 0.46 -13.50
CA LEU A 311 -2.29 -0.59 -14.52
C LEU A 311 -2.21 -0.05 -15.95
N ASN A 312 -2.67 1.18 -16.18
CA ASN A 312 -2.54 1.86 -17.47
C ASN A 312 -1.11 2.40 -17.74
N GLY A 313 -0.18 2.28 -16.79
CA GLY A 313 1.18 2.80 -16.89
C GLY A 313 1.36 4.23 -16.39
N ASP A 314 0.33 4.86 -15.82
CA ASP A 314 0.49 6.14 -15.15
C ASP A 314 1.29 5.98 -13.86
N MET A 315 2.25 6.87 -13.67
CA MET A 315 3.08 6.94 -12.48
C MET A 315 2.78 8.23 -11.71
N TYR A 316 2.68 8.09 -10.40
CA TYR A 316 2.50 9.19 -9.46
C TYR A 316 3.71 9.28 -8.55
N ALA A 317 4.10 10.50 -8.20
CA ALA A 317 5.10 10.78 -7.17
C ALA A 317 4.53 11.74 -6.11
N ILE A 318 4.78 11.45 -4.83
CA ILE A 318 4.48 12.31 -3.70
C ILE A 318 5.80 12.62 -2.99
N CYS A 319 6.19 13.90 -2.92
CA CYS A 319 7.45 14.30 -2.32
C CYS A 319 7.40 15.70 -1.67
N PRO A 320 7.59 15.86 -0.35
CA PRO A 320 7.95 14.81 0.57
C PRO A 320 6.70 14.05 1.05
N TYR A 321 6.78 12.72 1.04
CA TYR A 321 5.89 11.86 1.81
C TYR A 321 6.59 11.51 3.13
N LEU A 322 5.93 11.85 4.24
CA LEU A 322 6.40 11.55 5.59
C LEU A 322 5.29 10.84 6.35
N PRO A 323 5.65 9.85 7.17
CA PRO A 323 4.68 9.21 8.04
C PRO A 323 4.25 10.22 9.11
N LYS A 324 3.05 10.05 9.67
CA LYS A 324 2.52 10.94 10.72
C LYS A 324 3.48 11.05 11.91
N ASN A 325 4.22 9.99 12.19
CA ASN A 325 5.30 9.96 13.15
C ASN A 325 6.62 9.59 12.46
N ALA A 326 7.37 10.60 12.02
CA ALA A 326 8.67 10.42 11.40
C ALA A 326 9.83 10.53 12.41
N SER A 327 10.91 9.78 12.19
CA SER A 327 12.22 10.08 12.78
C SER A 327 13.20 10.43 11.67
N VAL A 328 13.43 11.71 11.48
CA VAL A 328 14.46 12.20 10.55
C VAL A 328 15.74 12.35 11.33
N SER A 329 16.65 11.39 11.19
CA SER A 329 18.02 11.55 11.68
C SER A 329 18.75 12.47 10.71
N PHE A 330 19.02 13.70 11.12
CA PHE A 330 19.92 14.58 10.37
C PHE A 330 21.34 14.00 10.48
N PHE A 331 21.84 13.41 9.40
CA PHE A 331 23.28 13.34 9.20
C PHE A 331 23.74 14.76 8.87
N LEU A 332 24.04 15.55 9.91
CA LEU A 332 24.97 16.66 9.73
C LEU A 332 26.28 16.01 9.29
N SER A 333 26.66 16.25 8.04
CA SER A 333 28.03 16.02 7.60
C SER A 333 28.92 16.98 8.39
N GLU A 334 29.84 16.44 9.18
CA GLU A 334 31.07 17.16 9.56
C GLU A 334 32.00 17.28 8.35
#